data_AF-A0A834A194-F1
#
_entry.id   AF-A0A834A194-F1
#
_cell.length_a   1.000
_cell.length_b   1.000
_cell.length_c   1.000
_cell.angle_alpha   90.00
_cell.angle_beta   90.00
_cell.angle_gamma   90.00
#
_symmetry.space_group_name_H-M   'P 1'
#
loop_
_entity.id
_entity.type
_entity.pdbx_description
1 polymer ?
#
loop_
_entity_poly.entity_id
_entity_poly.type
_entity_poly.pdbx_seq_one_letter_code
_entity_poly.pdbx_strand_id
1 'polypeptide(L)'
;MGVWCYTFAEMPWYQRRIANMLFAAPPSSTYEEALGYFQRAEQVDPNFYSKNLLLLGKTYLKLQNKKLAAFWLLKAKDYPAHTQEDKQVQAEATQLLTGFSGKN
;
A
#
# COMPACT_ATOMS: atom_id res chain seq x y z
N MET A 1 8.76 -2.96 -5.86
CA MET A 1 9.35 -2.58 -4.55
C MET A 1 8.36 -2.52 -3.38
N GLY A 2 7.18 -1.90 -3.49
CA GLY A 2 6.27 -1.75 -2.34
C GLY A 2 5.73 -3.05 -1.73
N VAL A 3 5.45 -4.06 -2.56
CA VAL A 3 5.05 -5.41 -2.11
C VAL A 3 6.16 -6.06 -1.26
N TRP A 4 7.42 -5.84 -1.65
CA TRP A 4 8.58 -6.35 -0.93
C TRP A 4 8.71 -5.73 0.47
N CYS A 5 8.47 -4.43 0.61
CA CYS A 5 8.54 -3.73 1.90
C CYS A 5 7.40 -4.14 2.85
N TYR A 6 6.20 -4.39 2.31
CA TYR A 6 5.06 -4.82 3.11
C TYR A 6 5.25 -6.23 3.68
N THR A 7 5.70 -7.18 2.85
CA THR A 7 5.94 -8.57 3.27
C THR A 7 7.08 -8.69 4.30
N PHE A 8 8.08 -7.79 4.26
CA PHE A 8 9.16 -7.76 5.25
C PHE A 8 8.72 -7.25 6.63
N ALA A 9 7.70 -6.41 6.67
CA ALA A 9 7.19 -5.83 7.91
C ALA A 9 6.38 -6.85 8.74
N GLU A 10 5.68 -7.79 8.09
CA GLU A 10 4.86 -8.83 8.74
C GLU A 10 5.66 -10.07 9.23
N MET A 11 6.97 -10.13 8.96
CA MET A 11 7.75 -11.35 9.15
C MET A 11 8.23 -11.56 10.62
N PRO A 12 7.99 -12.74 11.24
CA PRO A 12 8.48 -13.06 12.58
C PRO A 12 10.01 -13.00 12.68
N TRP A 13 10.51 -12.57 13.84
CA TRP A 13 11.90 -12.16 14.10
C TRP A 13 13.01 -13.11 13.61
N TYR A 14 12.75 -14.41 13.46
CA TYR A 14 13.76 -15.40 13.08
C TYR A 14 14.15 -15.35 11.59
N GLN A 15 13.23 -15.00 10.67
CA GLN A 15 13.54 -14.89 9.24
C GLN A 15 14.37 -13.63 8.91
N ARG A 16 14.24 -12.56 9.72
CA ARG A 16 15.13 -11.37 9.62
C ARG A 16 16.60 -11.71 9.80
N ARG A 17 16.92 -12.72 10.61
CA ARG A 17 18.31 -13.10 10.89
C ARG A 17 19.00 -13.77 9.71
N ILE A 18 18.24 -14.50 8.88
CA ILE A 18 18.75 -15.16 7.67
C ILE A 18 18.92 -14.12 6.54
N ALA A 19 17.98 -13.19 6.40
CA ALA A 19 18.09 -12.08 5.44
C ALA A 19 19.25 -11.13 5.77
N ASN A 20 19.52 -10.87 7.07
CA ASN A 20 20.66 -10.06 7.51
C ASN A 20 22.03 -10.68 7.16
N MET A 21 22.11 -12.00 6.99
CA MET A 21 23.36 -12.70 6.66
C MET A 21 23.62 -12.75 5.14
N LEU A 22 22.56 -12.67 4.31
CA LEU A 22 22.64 -12.70 2.85
C LEU A 22 22.61 -11.29 2.20
N PHE A 23 21.98 -10.31 2.85
CA PHE A 23 21.74 -8.97 2.28
C PHE A 23 21.93 -7.88 3.34
N ALA A 24 23.19 -7.54 3.64
CA ALA A 24 23.56 -6.53 4.63
C ALA A 24 22.62 -5.29 4.65
N ALA A 25 21.80 -5.21 5.71
CA ALA A 25 20.90 -4.13 6.14
C ALA A 25 19.58 -3.89 5.34
N PRO A 26 18.39 -4.05 5.96
CA PRO A 26 17.12 -3.66 5.35
C PRO A 26 16.95 -2.12 5.34
N PRO A 27 16.40 -1.51 4.26
CA PRO A 27 16.20 -0.07 4.22
C PRO A 27 15.14 0.34 5.25
N SER A 28 15.53 1.22 6.18
CA SER A 28 14.65 1.88 7.14
C SER A 28 13.80 2.93 6.41
N SER A 29 12.85 2.49 5.58
CA SER A 29 11.98 3.43 4.87
C SER A 29 10.76 3.76 5.71
N THR A 30 10.58 5.05 6.01
CA THR A 30 9.42 5.53 6.77
C THR A 30 8.16 5.51 5.90
N TYR A 31 6.97 5.55 6.52
CA TYR A 31 5.72 5.59 5.75
C TYR A 31 5.64 6.86 4.87
N GLU A 32 6.30 7.93 5.29
CA GLU A 32 6.44 9.20 4.57
C GLU A 32 7.29 9.07 3.31
N GLU A 33 8.40 8.33 3.37
CA GLU A 33 9.22 8.05 2.18
C GLU A 33 8.47 7.16 1.18
N ALA A 34 7.79 6.12 1.66
CA ALA A 34 6.94 5.27 0.83
C ALA A 34 5.85 6.09 0.14
N LEU A 35 5.22 7.02 0.87
CA LEU A 35 4.24 7.95 0.31
C LEU A 35 4.85 8.80 -0.82
N GLY A 36 6.06 9.34 -0.62
CA GLY A 36 6.76 10.12 -1.62
C GLY A 36 7.03 9.34 -2.92
N TYR A 37 7.41 8.06 -2.81
CA TYR A 37 7.61 7.20 -3.98
C TYR A 37 6.30 6.91 -4.73
N PHE A 38 5.22 6.59 -4.01
CA PHE A 38 3.93 6.32 -4.65
C PHE A 38 3.32 7.56 -5.31
N GLN A 39 3.49 8.74 -4.70
CA GLN A 39 3.05 10.01 -5.28
C GLN A 39 3.84 10.36 -6.54
N ARG A 40 5.16 10.13 -6.55
CA ARG A 40 5.97 10.32 -7.77
C ARG A 40 5.54 9.36 -8.89
N ALA A 41 5.22 8.11 -8.56
CA ALA A 41 4.69 7.17 -9.55
C ALA A 41 3.38 7.68 -10.17
N GLU A 42 2.45 8.21 -9.37
CA GLU A 42 1.22 8.84 -9.89
C GLU A 42 1.46 10.12 -10.70
N GLN A 43 2.54 10.87 -10.42
CA GLN A 43 2.89 12.06 -11.21
C GLN A 43 3.46 11.72 -12.58
N VAL A 44 4.19 10.60 -12.68
CA VAL A 44 4.82 10.13 -13.92
C VAL A 44 3.77 9.51 -14.83
N ASP A 45 2.89 8.66 -14.29
CA ASP A 45 1.80 8.07 -15.05
C ASP A 45 0.55 7.92 -14.15
N PRO A 46 -0.38 8.89 -14.24
CA PRO A 46 -1.55 8.93 -13.37
C PRO A 46 -2.47 7.73 -13.61
N ASN A 47 -2.91 7.08 -12.53
CA ASN A 47 -3.86 5.97 -12.61
C ASN A 47 -3.37 4.81 -13.49
N PHE A 48 -2.06 4.61 -13.58
CA PHE A 48 -1.44 3.52 -14.33
C PHE A 48 -1.60 2.15 -13.66
N TYR A 49 -1.57 2.12 -12.32
CA TYR A 49 -1.55 0.88 -11.57
C TYR A 49 -2.48 0.92 -10.35
N SER A 50 -3.55 0.12 -10.41
CA SER A 50 -4.57 -0.01 -9.35
C SER A 50 -3.96 -0.25 -7.96
N LYS A 51 -2.92 -1.08 -7.89
CA LYS A 51 -2.23 -1.40 -6.64
C LYS A 51 -1.48 -0.21 -6.05
N ASN A 52 -1.01 0.73 -6.87
CA ASN A 52 -0.39 1.96 -6.38
C ASN A 52 -1.41 2.80 -5.60
N LEU A 53 -2.64 2.91 -6.10
CA LEU A 53 -3.75 3.60 -5.44
C LEU A 53 -4.11 2.94 -4.10
N LEU A 54 -4.15 1.61 -4.07
CA LEU A 54 -4.38 0.84 -2.84
C LEU A 54 -3.27 1.08 -1.81
N LEU A 55 -2.00 1.08 -2.24
CA LEU A 55 -0.85 1.31 -1.37
C LEU A 55 -0.83 2.76 -0.83
N LEU A 56 -1.20 3.76 -1.66
CA LEU A 56 -1.42 5.14 -1.19
C LEU A 56 -2.48 5.18 -0.09
N GLY A 57 -3.63 4.53 -0.31
CA GLY A 57 -4.69 4.41 0.68
C GLY A 57 -4.21 3.80 2.00
N LYS A 58 -3.51 2.66 1.95
CA LYS A 58 -2.96 1.98 3.13
C LYS A 58 -1.89 2.81 3.85
N THR A 59 -1.06 3.54 3.10
CA THR A 59 -0.01 4.41 3.66
C THR A 59 -0.65 5.57 4.43
N TYR A 60 -1.66 6.21 3.86
CA TYR A 60 -2.40 7.26 4.58
C TYR A 60 -3.14 6.74 5.81
N LEU A 61 -3.62 5.49 5.82
CA LEU A 61 -4.18 4.88 7.03
C LEU A 61 -3.13 4.76 8.14
N LYS A 62 -1.91 4.35 7.80
CA LYS A 62 -0.80 4.25 8.77
C LYS A 62 -0.37 5.61 9.30
N LEU A 63 -0.44 6.65 8.47
CA LEU A 63 -0.22 8.04 8.84
C LEU A 63 -1.42 8.70 9.55
N GLN A 64 -2.46 7.93 9.91
CA GLN A 64 -3.70 8.42 10.53
C GLN A 64 -4.47 9.47 9.71
N ASN A 65 -4.12 9.67 8.44
CA ASN A 65 -4.82 10.58 7.54
C ASN A 65 -6.00 9.88 6.87
N LYS A 66 -7.04 9.70 7.68
CA LYS A 66 -8.30 9.05 7.31
C LYS A 66 -8.93 9.64 6.04
N LYS A 67 -8.94 10.96 5.88
CA LYS A 67 -9.56 11.63 4.72
C LYS A 67 -8.87 11.25 3.40
N LEU A 68 -7.54 11.34 3.37
CA LEU A 68 -6.79 10.99 2.16
C LEU A 68 -6.79 9.48 1.92
N ALA A 69 -6.75 8.67 2.99
CA ALA A 69 -6.89 7.23 2.87
C ALA A 69 -8.20 6.84 2.14
N ALA A 70 -9.33 7.38 2.58
CA ALA A 70 -10.63 7.11 1.94
C ALA A 70 -10.64 7.54 0.46
N PHE A 71 -10.07 8.70 0.14
CA PHE A 71 -9.98 9.20 -1.24
C PHE A 71 -9.23 8.21 -2.15
N TRP A 72 -8.06 7.74 -1.74
CA TRP A 72 -7.24 6.82 -2.54
C TRP A 72 -7.82 5.41 -2.60
N LEU A 73 -8.44 4.92 -1.51
CA LEU A 73 -9.14 3.64 -1.51
C LEU A 73 -10.38 3.66 -2.41
N LEU A 74 -11.13 4.77 -2.46
CA LEU A 74 -12.24 4.93 -3.41
C LEU A 74 -11.74 4.88 -4.85
N LYS A 75 -10.65 5.58 -5.17
CA LYS A 75 -10.02 5.47 -6.49
C LYS A 75 -9.59 4.05 -6.84
N ALA A 76 -9.00 3.33 -5.89
CA ALA A 76 -8.61 1.92 -6.09
C ALA A 76 -9.83 1.01 -6.31
N LYS A 77 -10.96 1.29 -5.64
CA LYS A 77 -12.22 0.55 -5.80
C LYS A 77 -12.87 0.80 -7.16
N ASP A 78 -12.86 2.06 -7.61
CA ASP A 78 -13.52 2.48 -8.85
C ASP A 78 -12.61 2.32 -10.08
N TYR A 79 -11.39 1.83 -9.89
CA TYR A 79 -10.44 1.56 -10.96
C TYR A 79 -10.98 0.51 -11.95
N PRO A 80 -10.88 0.69 -13.28
CA PRO A 80 -11.38 -0.30 -14.24
C PRO A 80 -10.56 -1.60 -14.16
N ALA A 81 -11.21 -2.69 -13.74
CA ALA A 81 -10.53 -3.96 -13.56
C ALA A 81 -10.34 -4.70 -14.89
N HIS A 82 -9.10 -4.76 -15.37
CA HIS A 82 -8.72 -5.50 -16.58
C HIS A 82 -8.05 -6.83 -16.24
N THR A 83 -7.35 -6.89 -15.11
CA THR A 83 -6.61 -8.05 -14.64
C THR A 83 -7.22 -8.66 -13.39
N GLN A 84 -6.83 -9.89 -13.06
CA GLN A 84 -7.22 -10.52 -11.80
C GLN A 84 -6.66 -9.76 -10.58
N GLU A 85 -5.49 -9.12 -10.72
CA GLU A 85 -4.90 -8.27 -9.69
C GLU A 85 -5.78 -7.05 -9.42
N ASP A 86 -6.33 -6.41 -10.46
CA ASP A 86 -7.23 -5.26 -10.27
C ASP A 86 -8.48 -5.65 -9.49
N LYS A 87 -9.06 -6.83 -9.75
CA LYS A 87 -10.22 -7.34 -9.00
C LYS A 87 -9.88 -7.58 -7.53
N GLN A 88 -8.69 -8.10 -7.24
CA GLN A 88 -8.20 -8.27 -5.86
C GLN A 88 -8.02 -6.92 -5.18
N VAL A 89 -7.45 -5.93 -5.90
CA VAL A 89 -7.28 -4.57 -5.41
C VAL A 89 -8.63 -3.92 -5.08
N GLN A 90 -9.63 -4.04 -5.95
CA GLN A 90 -10.98 -3.52 -5.69
C GLN A 90 -11.63 -4.18 -4.47
N ALA A 91 -11.47 -5.50 -4.31
CA ALA A 91 -11.99 -6.24 -3.18
C ALA A 91 -11.34 -5.79 -1.87
N GLU A 92 -10.01 -5.66 -1.84
CA GLU A 92 -9.27 -5.20 -0.66
C GLU A 92 -9.60 -3.74 -0.33
N ALA A 93 -9.69 -2.86 -1.33
CA ALA A 93 -10.09 -1.47 -1.14
C ALA A 93 -11.51 -1.37 -0.54
N THR A 94 -12.45 -2.19 -1.01
CA THR A 94 -13.81 -2.26 -0.48
C THR A 94 -13.81 -2.71 0.98
N GLN A 95 -13.05 -3.75 1.32
CA GLN A 95 -12.94 -4.24 2.71
C GLN A 95 -12.34 -3.18 3.65
N LEU A 96 -11.32 -2.44 3.18
CA LEU A 96 -10.72 -1.36 3.96
C LEU A 96 -11.70 -0.19 4.17
N LEU A 97 -12.52 0.13 3.16
CA LEU A 97 -13.56 1.16 3.25
C LEU A 97 -14.72 0.76 4.19
N THR A 98 -15.13 -0.52 4.21
CA THR A 98 -16.17 -0.97 5.15
C THR A 98 -15.66 -0.98 6.59
N GLY A 99 -14.40 -1.39 6.81
CA GLY A 99 -13.74 -1.28 8.12
C GLY A 99 -13.57 0.16 8.62
N PHE A 100 -13.64 1.14 7.70
CA PHE A 100 -13.59 2.56 8.00
C PHE A 100 -14.93 3.10 8.53
N SER A 101 -16.05 2.62 8.00
CA SER A 101 -17.39 3.14 8.31
C SER A 101 -17.96 2.64 9.64
N GLY A 102 -17.40 1.55 10.21
CA GLY A 102 -17.87 0.93 11.45
C GLY A 102 -17.23 1.43 12.75
N LYS A 103 -16.36 2.45 12.72
CA LYS A 103 -15.65 3.00 13.89
C LYS A 103 -16.05 4.44 14.23
N ASN A 104 -17.32 4.79 14.01
CA ASN A 104 -17.86 6.10 14.39
C ASN A 104 -18.82 5.94 15.58
#